data_AF-A0A3D0HB90-F1
#
_entry.id   AF-A0A3D0HB90-F1
#
_cell.length_a   1.000
_cell.length_b   1.000
_cell.length_c   1.000
_cell.angle_alpha   90.00
_cell.angle_beta   90.00
_cell.angle_gamma   90.00
#
_symmetry.space_group_name_H-M   'P 1'
#
loop_
_entity.id
_entity.type
_entity.pdbx_description
1 polymer ?
#
loop_
_entity_poly.entity_id
_entity_poly.type
_entity_poly.pdbx_seq_one_letter_code
_entity_poly.pdbx_strand_id
1 'polypeptide(L)'
;MSTVIFDPRKAKPLTAQEVESLKKLCDQPIDLTDMPETTEADWANAARGVFYRPVKQQISIRLDSDVLQWLRSKGRGYQSRINQILRNAMTDELNAKESL
;
A
#
# COMPACT_ATOMS: atom_id res chain seq x y z
N MET A 1 -16.67 -11.68 -21.49
CA MET A 1 -16.32 -11.21 -20.14
C MET A 1 -17.13 -9.96 -19.85
N SER A 2 -18.27 -10.07 -19.16
CA SER A 2 -19.10 -8.90 -18.77
C SER A 2 -18.59 -8.32 -17.46
N THR A 3 -18.30 -7.01 -17.43
CA THR A 3 -17.91 -6.32 -16.19
C THR A 3 -19.17 -5.80 -15.50
N VAL A 4 -19.43 -6.26 -14.27
CA VAL A 4 -20.53 -5.74 -13.43
C VAL A 4 -20.01 -4.54 -12.65
N ILE A 5 -20.62 -3.37 -12.84
CA ILE A 5 -20.27 -2.14 -12.12
C ILE A 5 -21.33 -1.90 -11.05
N PHE A 6 -20.93 -1.99 -9.78
CA PHE A 6 -21.79 -1.70 -8.62
C PHE A 6 -21.67 -0.22 -8.24
N ASP A 7 -22.80 0.50 -8.20
CA ASP A 7 -22.89 1.88 -7.71
C ASP A 7 -23.52 1.87 -6.30
N PRO A 8 -22.73 2.08 -5.23
CA PRO A 8 -23.23 1.97 -3.85
C PRO A 8 -24.29 3.03 -3.52
N ARG A 9 -24.34 4.15 -4.25
CA ARG A 9 -25.32 5.23 -4.00
C ARG A 9 -26.72 4.87 -4.48
N LYS A 10 -26.84 3.88 -5.38
CA LYS A 10 -28.11 3.37 -5.91
C LYS A 10 -28.55 2.06 -5.24
N ALA A 11 -27.82 1.62 -4.21
CA ALA A 11 -28.15 0.38 -3.52
C ALA A 11 -29.49 0.52 -2.80
N LYS A 12 -30.36 -0.48 -2.96
CA LYS A 12 -31.60 -0.57 -2.19
C LYS A 12 -31.25 -0.75 -0.71
N PRO A 13 -31.84 0.04 0.22
CA PRO A 13 -31.62 -0.18 1.64
C PRO A 13 -32.18 -1.53 2.06
N LEU A 14 -31.48 -2.18 2.99
CA LEU A 14 -31.96 -3.43 3.60
C LEU A 14 -33.32 -3.19 4.27
N THR A 15 -34.25 -4.10 4.00
CA THR A 15 -35.55 -4.14 4.66
C THR A 15 -35.42 -4.71 6.07
N ALA A 16 -36.36 -4.40 6.95
CA ALA A 16 -36.36 -4.90 8.33
C ALA A 16 -36.34 -6.45 8.40
N GLN A 17 -37.00 -7.12 7.45
CA GLN A 17 -37.02 -8.58 7.35
C GLN A 17 -35.67 -9.17 6.93
N GLU A 18 -34.98 -8.52 5.99
CA GLU A 18 -33.62 -8.92 5.58
C GLU A 18 -32.63 -8.74 6.74
N VAL A 19 -32.73 -7.64 7.49
CA VAL A 19 -31.91 -7.40 8.69
C VAL A 19 -32.16 -8.46 9.75
N GLU A 20 -33.41 -8.82 10.01
CA GLU A 20 -33.75 -9.85 11.00
C GLU A 20 -33.26 -11.24 10.58
N SER A 21 -33.31 -11.54 9.27
CA SER A 21 -32.78 -12.78 8.72
C SER A 21 -31.26 -12.86 8.85
N LEU A 22 -30.55 -11.76 8.58
CA LEU A 22 -29.09 -11.67 8.76
C LEU A 22 -28.68 -11.87 10.23
N LYS A 23 -29.44 -11.31 11.17
CA LYS A 23 -29.20 -11.53 12.61
C LYS A 23 -29.29 -13.01 12.98
N LYS A 24 -30.31 -13.72 12.47
CA LYS A 24 -30.49 -15.17 12.71
C LYS A 24 -29.38 -16.02 12.08
N LEU A 25 -28.80 -15.57 10.97
CA LEU A 25 -27.65 -16.22 10.31
C LEU A 25 -26.36 -16.07 11.13
N CYS A 26 -26.16 -14.94 11.82
CA CYS A 26 -24.98 -14.72 12.66
C CYS A 26 -24.88 -15.70 13.86
N ASP A 27 -25.99 -16.28 14.29
CA ASP A 27 -26.04 -17.20 15.42
C ASP A 27 -25.68 -18.66 15.03
N GLN A 28 -25.48 -18.95 13.75
CA GLN A 28 -25.14 -20.28 13.25
C GLN A 28 -23.63 -20.47 13.14
N PRO A 29 -23.09 -21.67 13.46
CA PRO A 29 -21.67 -21.96 13.26
C PRO A 29 -21.34 -21.93 11.76
N ILE A 30 -20.28 -21.18 11.41
CA ILE A 30 -19.77 -21.09 10.04
C ILE A 30 -19.06 -22.41 9.70
N ASP A 31 -19.45 -23.02 8.58
CA ASP A 31 -18.74 -24.19 8.05
C ASP A 31 -17.44 -23.73 7.36
N LEU A 32 -16.30 -24.23 7.85
CA LEU A 32 -14.95 -23.91 7.39
C LEU A 32 -14.28 -25.10 6.67
N THR A 33 -15.04 -26.15 6.35
CA THR A 33 -14.50 -27.39 5.76
C THR A 33 -13.80 -27.16 4.41
N ASP A 34 -14.30 -26.22 3.60
CA ASP A 34 -13.71 -25.87 2.30
C ASP A 34 -12.65 -24.75 2.38
N MET A 35 -12.64 -23.99 3.48
CA MET A 35 -11.72 -22.88 3.69
C MET A 35 -11.23 -22.87 5.14
N PRO A 36 -10.11 -23.57 5.42
CA PRO A 36 -9.56 -23.61 6.77
C PRO A 36 -9.12 -22.22 7.23
N GLU A 37 -9.14 -22.00 8.54
CA GLU A 37 -8.65 -20.76 9.12
C GLU A 37 -7.15 -20.57 8.82
N THR A 38 -6.77 -19.33 8.54
CA THR A 38 -5.36 -19.00 8.31
C THR A 38 -4.58 -19.13 9.60
N THR A 39 -3.48 -19.87 9.56
CA THR A 39 -2.58 -20.09 10.70
C THR A 39 -1.47 -19.05 10.74
N GLU A 40 -0.82 -18.86 11.90
CA GLU A 40 0.35 -17.96 12.00
C GLU A 40 1.49 -18.34 11.04
N ALA A 41 1.60 -19.64 10.71
CA ALA A 41 2.60 -20.15 9.75
C ALA A 41 2.36 -19.61 8.33
N ASP A 42 1.11 -19.40 7.93
CA ASP A 42 0.75 -18.83 6.63
C ASP A 42 1.17 -17.36 6.52
N TRP A 43 1.19 -16.65 7.65
CA TRP A 43 1.59 -15.25 7.74
C TRP A 43 3.08 -15.05 8.02
N ALA A 44 3.84 -16.10 8.31
CA ALA A 44 5.26 -16.00 8.71
C ALA A 44 6.13 -15.26 7.68
N ASN A 45 5.80 -15.39 6.39
CA ASN A 45 6.50 -14.72 5.29
C ASN A 45 5.71 -13.57 4.65
N ALA A 46 4.61 -13.15 5.27
CA ALA A 46 3.77 -12.09 4.72
C ALA A 46 4.49 -10.74 4.80
N ALA A 47 4.92 -10.23 3.65
CA ALA A 47 5.53 -8.91 3.55
C ALA A 47 4.45 -7.84 3.36
N ARG A 48 4.28 -6.96 4.34
CA ARG A 48 3.43 -5.76 4.19
C ARG A 48 4.13 -4.73 3.30
N GLY A 49 3.38 -4.12 2.38
CA GLY A 49 3.84 -2.96 1.63
C GLY A 49 4.65 -3.23 0.36
N VAL A 50 4.75 -4.49 -0.11
CA VAL A 50 5.45 -4.84 -1.37
C VAL A 50 4.93 -4.05 -2.58
N PHE A 51 3.65 -3.66 -2.55
CA PHE A 51 3.01 -2.91 -3.63
C PHE A 51 3.04 -1.39 -3.45
N TYR A 52 3.56 -0.88 -2.33
CA TYR A 52 3.65 0.56 -2.11
C TYR A 52 4.70 1.16 -3.05
N ARG A 53 4.24 1.93 -4.03
CA ARG A 53 5.09 2.73 -4.92
C ARG A 53 4.85 4.21 -4.60
N PRO A 54 5.85 4.93 -4.07
CA PRO A 54 5.75 6.37 -3.87
C PRO A 54 5.42 7.05 -5.20
N VAL A 55 4.40 7.92 -5.20
CA VAL A 55 4.05 8.74 -6.36
C VAL A 55 5.15 9.78 -6.54
N LYS A 56 5.87 9.71 -7.66
CA LYS A 56 6.92 10.68 -8.00
C LYS A 56 6.28 11.93 -8.59
N GLN A 57 6.59 13.09 -8.01
CA GLN A 57 6.19 14.37 -8.58
C GLN A 57 7.32 14.88 -9.49
N GLN A 58 6.96 15.29 -10.71
CA GLN A 58 7.90 15.91 -11.63
C GLN A 58 8.05 17.39 -11.26
N ILE A 59 9.20 17.75 -10.72
CA ILE A 59 9.56 19.12 -10.37
C ILE A 59 10.82 19.54 -11.11
N SER A 60 10.98 20.84 -11.36
CA SER A 60 12.21 21.41 -11.90
C SER A 60 13.08 21.91 -10.76
N ILE A 61 14.25 21.30 -10.57
CA ILE A 61 15.23 21.69 -9.55
C ILE A 61 16.56 22.05 -10.23
N ARG A 62 17.31 22.97 -9.62
CA ARG A 62 18.69 23.27 -10.02
C ARG A 62 19.64 22.50 -9.11
N LEU A 63 20.65 21.88 -9.71
CA LEU A 63 21.72 21.17 -9.02
C LEU A 63 23.05 21.73 -9.51
N ASP A 64 24.04 21.75 -8.62
CA ASP A 64 25.38 22.20 -8.97
C ASP A 64 26.02 21.30 -10.02
N SER A 65 26.89 21.90 -10.83
CA SER A 65 27.47 21.24 -12.01
C SER A 65 28.39 20.06 -11.67
N ASP A 66 29.12 20.17 -10.56
CA ASP A 66 30.03 19.18 -10.01
C ASP A 66 29.27 17.99 -9.42
N VAL A 67 28.20 18.26 -8.65
CA VAL A 67 27.30 17.22 -8.11
C VAL A 67 26.67 16.43 -9.25
N LEU A 68 26.21 17.12 -10.30
CA LEU A 68 25.60 16.50 -11.46
C LEU A 68 26.62 15.68 -12.27
N GLN A 69 27.86 16.16 -12.39
CA GLN A 69 28.95 15.41 -13.02
C GLN A 69 29.30 14.14 -12.23
N TRP A 70 29.44 14.27 -10.91
CA TRP A 70 29.69 13.13 -10.01
C TRP A 70 28.58 12.08 -10.11
N LEU A 71 27.31 12.49 -10.10
CA LEU A 71 26.18 11.56 -10.23
C LEU A 71 26.15 10.85 -11.59
N ARG A 72 26.49 11.55 -12.68
CA ARG A 72 26.60 10.97 -14.02
C ARG A 72 27.76 10.00 -14.15
N SER A 73 28.86 10.23 -13.43
CA SER A 73 30.01 9.32 -13.42
C SER A 73 29.67 7.92 -12.89
N LYS A 74 28.60 7.79 -12.08
CA LYS A 74 28.11 6.52 -11.51
C LYS A 74 27.22 5.71 -12.48
N GLY A 75 27.12 6.13 -13.74
CA GLY A 75 26.40 5.41 -14.80
C GLY A 75 24.94 5.84 -14.99
N ARG A 76 24.20 5.02 -15.75
CA ARG A 76 22.79 5.27 -16.10
C ARG A 76 21.92 5.29 -14.83
N GLY A 77 20.91 6.17 -14.81
CA GLY A 77 19.94 6.23 -13.71
C GLY A 77 20.23 7.27 -12.64
N TYR A 78 21.13 8.22 -12.88
CA TYR A 78 21.47 9.30 -11.94
C TYR A 78 20.24 10.04 -11.37
N GLN A 79 19.17 10.25 -12.16
CA GLN A 79 17.90 10.83 -11.68
C GLN A 79 17.23 10.01 -10.59
N SER A 80 17.19 8.68 -10.73
CA SER A 80 16.64 7.81 -9.70
C SER A 80 17.52 7.78 -8.46
N ARG A 81 18.85 7.88 -8.65
CA ARG A 81 19.83 7.93 -7.57
C ARG A 81 19.74 9.23 -6.76
N ILE A 82 19.44 10.36 -7.39
CA ILE A 82 19.12 11.62 -6.69
C ILE A 82 17.98 11.40 -5.69
N ASN A 83 16.88 10.81 -6.14
CA ASN A 83 15.72 10.56 -5.27
C ASN A 83 16.04 9.56 -4.14
N GLN A 84 16.91 8.57 -4.37
CA GLN A 84 17.37 7.65 -3.32
C GLN A 84 18.20 8.37 -2.26
N ILE A 85 19.15 9.23 -2.66
CA ILE A 85 19.98 10.00 -1.74
C ILE A 85 19.10 10.90 -0.86
N LEU A 86 18.16 11.63 -1.46
CA LEU A 86 17.24 12.50 -0.73
C LEU A 86 16.35 11.71 0.24
N ARG A 87 15.86 10.54 -0.18
CA ARG A 87 15.05 9.67 0.67
C ARG A 87 15.83 9.15 1.87
N ASN A 88 17.09 8.75 1.67
CA ASN A 88 17.93 8.27 2.77
C ASN A 88 18.17 9.39 3.78
N ALA A 89 18.59 10.59 3.31
CA ALA A 89 18.79 11.75 4.18
C ALA A 89 17.52 12.13 4.96
N MET A 90 16.36 12.12 4.31
CA MET A 90 15.06 12.36 4.96
C MET A 90 14.75 11.30 6.03
N THR A 91 15.00 10.02 5.73
CA THR A 91 14.71 8.91 6.65
C THR A 91 15.62 8.96 7.87
N ASP A 92 16.90 9.25 7.66
CA ASP A 92 17.88 9.41 8.73
C ASP A 92 17.48 10.56 9.68
N GLU A 93 17.00 11.68 9.13
CA GLU A 93 16.50 12.82 9.92
C GLU A 93 15.22 12.48 10.70
N LEU A 94 14.29 11.72 10.12
CA LEU A 94 13.06 11.29 10.79
C LEU A 94 13.36 10.34 11.94
N ASN A 95 14.23 9.35 11.73
CA ASN A 95 14.64 8.40 12.76
C ASN A 95 15.37 9.09 13.93
N ALA A 96 16.18 10.12 13.64
CA ALA A 96 16.84 10.93 14.66
C ALA A 96 15.85 11.75 15.50
N LYS A 97 14.70 12.14 14.94
CA LYS A 97 13.63 12.85 15.67
C LYS A 97 12.75 11.93 16.50
N GLU A 98 12.52 10.70 16.05
CA GLU A 98 11.75 9.70 16.80
C GLU A 98 12.50 9.13 18.02
N SER A 99 13.82 9.33 18.08
CA SER A 99 14.69 8.89 19.19
C SER A 99 14.93 9.95 20.26
N LEU A 100 14.27 11.11 20.17
CA LEU A 100 14.26 12.21 21.15
C LEU A 100 12.87 12.33 21.80
#